data_AF-A0A089PCJ4-F1
#
_entry.id   AF-A0A089PCJ4-F1
#
_cell.length_a   1.000
_cell.length_b   1.000
_cell.length_c   1.000
_cell.angle_alpha   90.00
_cell.angle_beta   90.00
_cell.angle_gamma   90.00
#
_symmetry.space_group_name_H-M   'P 1'
#
loop_
_entity.id
_entity.type
_entity.pdbx_description
1 polymer ?
#
loop_
_entity_poly.entity_id
_entity_poly.type
_entity_poly.pdbx_seq_one_letter_code
_entity_poly.pdbx_strand_id
1 'polypeptide(L)'
;MSFFESEIVQEEAKKLFTDYQNLMQLGSDYGKFDREGKVLFINTMENLMERYKVFMKRFELSEDFQAKMTVEQLKTQLSQFGITPDQMFDQMNKTLVRMKSELDK
;
A
#
# COMPACT_ATOMS: atom_id res chain seq x y z
N MET A 1 -6.22 23.46 13.10
CA MET A 1 -5.07 23.10 12.25
C MET A 1 -5.49 21.90 11.44
N SER A 2 -5.52 22.04 10.12
CA SER A 2 -5.93 20.96 9.23
C SER A 2 -4.82 19.88 9.25
N PHE A 3 -5.19 18.62 9.52
CA PHE A 3 -4.24 17.49 9.52
C PHE A 3 -3.53 17.36 8.17
N PHE A 4 -4.18 17.80 7.11
CA PHE A 4 -3.68 17.77 5.74
C PHE A 4 -2.88 18.99 5.30
N GLU A 5 -2.95 20.10 6.01
CA GLU A 5 -2.08 21.27 5.80
C GLU A 5 -0.64 21.01 6.28
N SER A 6 -0.43 19.92 7.02
CA SER A 6 0.91 19.45 7.34
C SER A 6 1.59 18.94 6.07
N GLU A 7 2.55 19.72 5.57
CA GLU A 7 3.43 19.37 4.44
C GLU A 7 4.04 17.97 4.62
N ILE A 8 4.35 17.60 5.86
CA ILE A 8 4.87 16.28 6.26
C ILE A 8 3.89 15.15 5.91
N VAL A 9 2.59 15.34 6.13
CA VAL A 9 1.56 14.32 5.84
C VAL A 9 1.37 14.17 4.33
N GLN A 10 1.43 15.28 3.58
CA GLN A 10 1.34 15.26 2.12
C GLN A 10 2.56 14.60 1.47
N GLU A 11 3.76 14.85 2.01
CA GLU A 11 4.99 14.18 1.58
C GLU A 11 4.96 12.69 1.93
N GLU A 12 4.50 12.32 3.12
CA GLU A 12 4.34 10.93 3.53
C GLU A 12 3.36 10.20 2.59
N ALA A 13 2.23 10.83 2.25
CA ALA A 13 1.27 10.31 1.30
C ALA A 13 1.91 10.02 -0.07
N LYS A 14 2.53 11.05 -0.66
CA LYS A 14 3.18 10.93 -1.98
C LYS A 14 4.22 9.82 -1.99
N LYS A 15 5.09 9.81 -0.98
CA LYS A 15 6.13 8.79 -0.84
C LYS A 15 5.55 7.39 -0.76
N LEU A 16 4.49 7.21 0.02
CA LEU A 16 3.84 5.91 0.20
C LEU A 16 3.18 5.40 -1.08
N PHE A 17 2.55 6.28 -1.87
CA PHE A 17 2.03 5.93 -3.19
C PHE A 17 3.15 5.59 -4.19
N THR A 18 4.22 6.37 -4.22
CA THR A 18 5.38 6.11 -5.10
C THR A 18 6.07 4.80 -4.74
N ASP A 19 6.30 4.54 -3.45
CA ASP A 19 6.88 3.28 -2.97
C ASP A 19 6.03 2.08 -3.39
N TYR A 20 4.69 2.21 -3.30
CA TYR A 20 3.76 1.19 -3.77
C TYR A 20 3.87 0.92 -5.27
N GLN A 21 3.84 1.96 -6.10
CA GLN A 21 3.95 1.81 -7.55
C GLN A 21 5.27 1.16 -7.95
N ASN A 22 6.38 1.60 -7.34
CA ASN A 22 7.71 1.03 -7.58
C ASN A 22 7.76 -0.45 -7.18
N LEU A 23 7.20 -0.81 -6.03
CA LEU A 23 7.15 -2.21 -5.58
C LEU A 23 6.25 -3.08 -6.47
N MET A 24 5.13 -2.56 -6.95
CA MET A 24 4.27 -3.29 -7.89
C MET A 24 4.97 -3.53 -9.22
N GLN A 25 5.71 -2.53 -9.72
CA GLN A 25 6.53 -2.68 -10.92
C GLN A 25 7.64 -3.71 -10.71
N LEU A 26 8.35 -3.63 -9.57
CA LEU A 26 9.40 -4.58 -9.19
C LEU A 26 8.84 -6.00 -9.01
N GLY A 27 7.60 -6.13 -8.53
CA GLY A 27 6.91 -7.41 -8.37
C GLY A 27 6.71 -8.17 -9.67
N SER A 28 6.69 -7.49 -10.82
CA SER A 28 6.63 -8.16 -12.13
C SER A 28 7.87 -9.02 -12.43
N ASP A 29 9.01 -8.67 -11.82
CA ASP A 29 10.27 -9.40 -11.94
C ASP A 29 10.52 -10.37 -10.77
N TYR A 30 9.57 -10.52 -9.83
CA TYR A 30 9.72 -11.35 -8.62
C TYR A 30 10.17 -12.79 -8.92
N GLY A 31 9.69 -13.38 -10.02
CA GLY A 31 10.08 -14.74 -10.43
C GLY A 31 11.58 -14.90 -10.72
N LYS A 32 12.27 -13.80 -11.08
CA LYS A 32 13.70 -13.76 -11.40
C LYS A 32 14.58 -13.53 -10.16
N PHE A 33 13.99 -13.15 -9.03
CA PHE A 33 14.77 -12.91 -7.81
C PHE A 33 15.34 -14.21 -7.26
N ASP A 34 16.53 -14.09 -6.69
CA ASP A 34 17.08 -15.12 -5.83
C ASP A 34 16.31 -15.17 -4.50
N ARG A 35 16.63 -16.17 -3.66
CA ARG A 35 15.90 -16.38 -2.40
C ARG A 35 15.96 -15.15 -1.50
N GLU A 36 17.12 -14.51 -1.38
CA GLU A 36 17.31 -13.31 -0.56
C GLU A 36 16.52 -12.13 -1.10
N GLY A 37 16.55 -11.89 -2.41
CA GLY A 37 15.76 -10.86 -3.07
C GLY A 37 14.26 -11.07 -2.90
N LYS A 38 13.78 -12.32 -2.97
CA LYS A 38 12.38 -12.66 -2.68
C LYS A 38 11.99 -12.35 -1.23
N VAL A 39 12.83 -12.74 -0.27
CA VAL A 39 12.61 -12.43 1.17
C VAL A 39 12.56 -10.92 1.38
N LEU A 40 13.50 -10.17 0.82
CA LEU A 40 13.56 -8.72 0.93
C LEU A 40 12.31 -8.07 0.32
N PHE A 41 11.90 -8.51 -0.87
CA PHE A 41 10.71 -8.01 -1.54
C PHE A 41 9.46 -8.19 -0.68
N ILE A 42 9.24 -9.40 -0.15
CA ILE A 42 8.10 -9.72 0.70
C ILE A 42 8.10 -8.83 1.95
N ASN A 43 9.22 -8.75 2.66
CA ASN A 43 9.33 -7.94 3.89
C ASN A 43 9.09 -6.45 3.60
N THR A 44 9.59 -5.95 2.47
CA THR A 44 9.40 -4.55 2.07
C THR A 44 7.93 -4.27 1.74
N MET A 45 7.26 -5.19 1.03
CA MET A 45 5.84 -5.07 0.73
C MET A 45 4.98 -5.12 2.00
N GLU A 46 5.30 -6.00 2.96
CA GLU A 46 4.58 -6.05 4.24
C GLU A 46 4.72 -4.76 5.05
N ASN A 47 5.94 -4.22 5.15
CA ASN A 47 6.17 -2.95 5.83
C ASN A 47 5.39 -1.81 5.18
N LEU A 48 5.38 -1.76 3.84
CA LEU A 48 4.62 -0.77 3.10
C LEU A 48 3.11 -0.90 3.39
N MET A 49 2.57 -2.11 3.40
CA MET A 49 1.15 -2.36 3.70
C MET A 49 0.78 -1.95 5.12
N GLU A 50 1.65 -2.16 6.10
CA GLU A 50 1.43 -1.69 7.47
C GLU A 50 1.35 -0.16 7.54
N ARG A 51 2.31 0.53 6.89
CA ARG A 51 2.30 2.00 6.80
C ARG A 51 1.05 2.51 6.08
N TYR A 52 0.64 1.85 4.99
CA TYR A 52 -0.55 2.22 4.25
C TYR A 52 -1.80 2.06 5.12
N LYS A 53 -1.93 0.96 5.87
CA LYS A 53 -3.06 0.75 6.78
C LYS A 53 -3.15 1.83 7.85
N VAL A 54 -2.02 2.19 8.46
CA VAL A 54 -1.96 3.28 9.44
C VAL A 54 -2.37 4.61 8.81
N PHE A 55 -1.87 4.89 7.60
CA PHE A 55 -2.22 6.09 6.84
C PHE A 55 -3.71 6.17 6.53
N MET A 56 -4.30 5.09 5.99
CA MET A 56 -5.75 5.01 5.74
C MET A 56 -6.55 5.22 7.02
N LYS A 57 -6.12 4.64 8.14
CA LYS A 57 -6.83 4.81 9.40
C LYS A 57 -6.76 6.26 9.93
N ARG A 58 -5.61 6.92 9.79
CA ARG A 58 -5.45 8.34 10.12
C ARG A 58 -6.36 9.21 9.24
N PHE A 59 -6.53 8.84 7.98
CA PHE A 59 -7.40 9.55 7.04
C PHE A 59 -8.87 9.39 7.36
N GLU A 60 -9.33 8.18 7.67
CA GLU A 60 -10.72 7.93 8.09
C GLU A 60 -11.11 8.74 9.33
N LEU A 61 -10.17 8.91 10.25
CA LEU A 61 -10.37 9.66 11.50
C LEU A 61 -10.19 11.17 11.33
N SER A 62 -9.71 11.63 10.17
CA SER A 62 -9.50 13.04 9.90
C SER A 62 -10.83 13.73 9.56
N GLU A 63 -11.11 14.85 10.24
CA GLU A 63 -12.26 15.70 9.91
C GLU A 63 -12.01 16.61 8.69
N ASP A 64 -10.79 16.56 8.15
CA ASP A 64 -10.35 17.40 7.06
C ASP A 64 -11.02 17.06 5.73
N PHE A 65 -11.62 18.07 5.09
CA PHE A 65 -12.29 17.94 3.81
C PHE A 65 -11.34 17.48 2.68
N GLN A 66 -10.07 17.91 2.69
CA GLN A 66 -9.08 17.50 1.70
C GLN A 66 -8.70 16.02 1.87
N ALA A 67 -8.57 15.55 3.11
CA ALA A 67 -8.33 14.14 3.40
C ALA A 67 -9.44 13.25 2.83
N LYS A 68 -10.70 13.66 3.06
CA LYS A 68 -11.87 12.94 2.55
C LYS A 68 -11.87 12.89 1.03
N MET A 69 -11.52 13.98 0.34
CA MET A 69 -11.46 14.01 -1.12
C MET A 69 -10.39 13.05 -1.69
N THR A 70 -9.21 12.98 -1.07
CA THR A 70 -8.15 12.04 -1.50
C THR A 70 -8.58 10.58 -1.33
N VAL A 71 -9.26 10.25 -0.23
CA VAL A 71 -9.83 8.90 -0.03
C VAL A 71 -10.86 8.58 -1.10
N GLU A 72 -11.77 9.51 -1.40
CA GLU A 72 -12.80 9.28 -2.41
C GLU A 72 -12.20 9.14 -3.82
N GLN A 73 -11.13 9.89 -4.15
CA GLN A 73 -10.39 9.68 -5.39
C GLN A 73 -9.73 8.31 -5.45
N LEU A 74 -9.07 7.89 -4.36
CA LEU A 74 -8.45 6.57 -4.27
C LEU A 74 -9.49 5.46 -4.42
N LYS A 75 -10.60 5.54 -3.68
CA LYS A 75 -11.73 4.61 -3.79
C LYS A 75 -12.28 4.58 -5.20
N THR A 76 -12.38 5.72 -5.88
CA THR A 76 -12.86 5.80 -7.27
C THR A 76 -11.92 5.05 -8.21
N GLN A 77 -10.60 5.24 -8.08
CA GLN A 77 -9.63 4.50 -8.88
C GLN A 77 -9.71 2.99 -8.62
N LEU A 78 -9.77 2.58 -7.35
CA LEU A 78 -9.89 1.17 -7.00
C LEU A 78 -11.23 0.55 -7.47
N SER A 79 -12.31 1.33 -7.43
CA SER A 79 -13.63 0.89 -7.92
C SER A 79 -13.63 0.65 -9.43
N GLN A 80 -12.80 1.36 -10.21
CA GLN A 80 -12.62 1.06 -11.64
C GLN A 80 -11.99 -0.33 -11.87
N PHE A 81 -11.20 -0.80 -10.92
CA PHE A 81 -10.66 -2.16 -10.90
C PHE A 81 -11.60 -3.17 -10.22
N GLY A 82 -12.79 -2.74 -9.78
CA GLY A 82 -13.79 -3.59 -9.13
C GLY A 82 -13.41 -4.04 -7.71
N ILE A 83 -12.48 -3.35 -7.05
CA ILE A 83 -11.98 -3.71 -5.72
C ILE A 83 -12.14 -2.55 -4.73
N THR A 84 -12.43 -2.87 -3.47
CA THR A 84 -12.38 -1.90 -2.36
C THR A 84 -10.97 -1.84 -1.76
N PRO A 85 -10.60 -0.76 -1.04
CA PRO A 85 -9.33 -0.71 -0.31
C PRO A 85 -9.13 -1.91 0.61
N ASP A 86 -10.17 -2.31 1.36
CA ASP A 86 -10.10 -3.48 2.25
C ASP A 86 -9.84 -4.78 1.49
N GLN A 87 -10.54 -4.98 0.37
CA GLN A 87 -10.32 -6.15 -0.50
C GLN A 87 -8.91 -6.17 -1.09
N MET A 88 -8.37 -5.01 -1.45
CA MET A 88 -6.99 -4.88 -1.91
C MET A 88 -6.01 -5.34 -0.83
N PHE A 89 -6.18 -4.92 0.42
CA PHE A 89 -5.31 -5.37 1.53
C PHE A 89 -5.40 -6.86 1.76
N ASP A 90 -6.62 -7.40 1.82
CA ASP A 90 -6.83 -8.84 2.03
C ASP A 90 -6.19 -9.66 0.92
N GLN A 91 -6.33 -9.21 -0.34
CA GLN A 91 -5.74 -9.89 -1.49
C GLN A 91 -4.22 -9.80 -1.50
N MET A 92 -3.66 -8.64 -1.15
CA MET A 92 -2.22 -8.47 -1.03
C MET A 92 -1.65 -9.34 0.09
N ASN A 93 -2.29 -9.36 1.25
CA ASN A 93 -1.87 -10.18 2.39
C ASN A 93 -1.91 -11.67 2.05
N LYS A 94 -2.97 -12.17 1.39
CA LYS A 94 -3.05 -13.55 0.90
C LYS A 94 -1.91 -13.88 -0.07
N THR A 95 -1.58 -12.93 -0.96
CA THR A 95 -0.48 -13.07 -1.92
C THR A 95 0.86 -13.20 -1.20
N LEU A 96 1.14 -12.32 -0.24
CA LEU A 96 2.38 -12.34 0.54
C LEU A 96 2.53 -13.61 1.39
N VAL A 97 1.46 -14.07 2.04
CA VAL A 97 1.44 -15.34 2.79
C VAL A 97 1.77 -16.52 1.87
N ARG A 98 1.22 -16.55 0.66
CA ARG A 98 1.54 -17.59 -0.32
C ARG A 98 3.00 -17.51 -0.75
N MET A 99 3.50 -16.32 -1.07
CA MET A 99 4.90 -16.12 -1.47
C MET A 99 5.87 -16.59 -0.39
N LYS A 100 5.57 -16.32 0.90
CA LYS A 100 6.34 -16.85 2.03
C LYS A 100 6.32 -18.37 2.09
N SER A 101 5.14 -18.97 1.94
CA SER A 101 5.00 -20.44 1.96
C SER A 101 5.79 -21.15 0.85
N GLU A 102 6.02 -20.45 -0.26
CA GLU A 102 6.82 -20.96 -1.39
C GLU A 102 8.34 -20.81 -1.14
N LEU A 103 8.79 -19.99 -0.19
CA LEU A 103 10.20 -19.85 0.18
C LEU A 103 10.69 -20.92 1.18
N ASP A 104 9.76 -21.53 1.90
CA ASP A 104 10.02 -22.58 2.89
C ASP A 104 9.93 -24.01 2.29
N LYS A 105 9.59 -24.12 1.01
CA LYS A 105 9.57 -25.38 0.24
C LYS A 105 10.87 -25.58 -0.53
#